data_AF-A0A0A7FU91-F1
#
_entry.id   AF-A0A0A7FU91-F1
#
_cell.length_a   1.000
_cell.length_b   1.000
_cell.length_c   1.000
_cell.angle_alpha   90.00
_cell.angle_beta   90.00
_cell.angle_gamma   90.00
#
_symmetry.space_group_name_H-M   'P 1'
#
loop_
_entity.id
_entity.type
_entity.pdbx_description
1 polymer ?
#
loop_
_entity_poly.entity_id
_entity_poly.type
_entity_poly.pdbx_seq_one_letter_code
_entity_poly.pdbx_strand_id
1 'polypeptide(L)'
;MRDNKFNSKDFIEEQKKGQIFAKISKSAPGIGKGGYYNYSKAYNEVVYDNKNDLTFEPLEIVLNYLHYGDMLTIIEFSEYDYEILDANIINDMRNNGCYETNKYRIGATMALSNPRTIDYIFDNIKDHDLFKRCIEYNGNIIDSRLREYGGDGLAEYYKNKGGEYLQIGNRPDEPAEILNGKDYCYDILKKILEDFKKNEIEFYTKHNYYNCYYLIEKYNFENVIREAVKYSMIKNQTYYFYIDKDNFEKCNKIIDKILNPWKYTKFGKLKYIFKR
;
A
#
# COMPACT_ATOMS: atom_id res chain seq x y z
N MET A 1 7.30 -32.63 -7.04
CA MET A 1 6.90 -31.21 -6.88
C MET A 1 5.40 -31.18 -7.06
N ARG A 2 4.64 -30.48 -6.21
CA ARG A 2 3.19 -30.39 -6.42
C ARG A 2 2.97 -29.37 -7.53
N ASP A 3 2.71 -29.87 -8.74
CA ASP A 3 2.24 -29.05 -9.84
C ASP A 3 0.83 -28.59 -9.46
N ASN A 4 0.71 -27.43 -8.82
CA ASN A 4 -0.58 -26.78 -8.59
C ASN A 4 -1.05 -26.23 -9.93
N LYS A 5 -1.53 -27.14 -10.79
CA LYS A 5 -2.15 -26.83 -12.06
C LYS A 5 -3.59 -26.40 -11.80
N PHE A 6 -3.95 -25.23 -12.31
CA PHE A 6 -5.29 -24.67 -12.20
C PHE A 6 -6.07 -24.92 -13.48
N ASN A 7 -7.40 -24.89 -13.36
CA ASN A 7 -8.30 -24.92 -14.50
C ASN A 7 -8.74 -23.50 -14.84
N SER A 8 -8.84 -23.15 -16.13
CA SER A 8 -9.43 -21.87 -16.58
C SER A 8 -10.82 -21.62 -15.97
N LYS A 9 -11.58 -22.69 -15.70
CA LYS A 9 -12.88 -22.64 -15.01
C LYS A 9 -12.80 -22.03 -13.62
N ASP A 10 -11.70 -22.23 -12.88
CA ASP A 10 -11.54 -21.64 -11.55
C ASP A 10 -11.48 -20.11 -11.66
N PHE A 11 -10.72 -19.60 -12.64
CA PHE A 11 -10.61 -18.17 -12.92
C PHE A 11 -11.91 -17.57 -13.44
N ILE A 12 -12.65 -18.29 -14.30
CA ILE A 12 -13.99 -17.88 -14.75
C ILE A 12 -14.91 -17.66 -13.56
N GLU A 13 -14.95 -18.60 -12.61
CA GLU A 13 -15.79 -18.49 -11.42
C GLU A 13 -15.32 -17.36 -10.47
N GLU A 14 -14.03 -17.08 -10.40
CA GLU A 14 -13.52 -15.92 -9.65
C GLU A 14 -13.90 -14.58 -10.32
N GLN A 15 -13.84 -14.49 -11.66
CA GLN A 15 -14.27 -13.31 -12.41
C GLN A 15 -15.77 -13.06 -12.32
N LYS A 16 -16.59 -14.12 -12.32
CA LYS A 16 -18.04 -14.03 -12.04
C LYS A 16 -18.32 -13.48 -10.63
N LYS A 17 -17.40 -13.70 -9.67
CA LYS A 17 -17.44 -13.12 -8.33
C LYS A 17 -16.76 -11.74 -8.26
N GLY A 18 -16.48 -11.10 -9.39
CA GLY A 18 -15.88 -9.77 -9.47
C GLY A 18 -14.37 -9.70 -9.27
N GLN A 19 -13.64 -10.84 -9.25
CA GLN A 19 -12.17 -10.76 -9.27
C GLN A 19 -11.72 -10.23 -10.62
N ILE A 20 -10.80 -9.27 -10.63
CA ILE A 20 -10.14 -8.83 -11.85
C ILE A 20 -8.74 -9.42 -11.88
N PHE A 21 -8.43 -10.03 -13.03
CA PHE A 21 -7.09 -10.44 -13.39
C PHE A 21 -6.52 -9.44 -14.36
N ALA A 22 -5.27 -9.10 -14.16
CA ALA A 22 -4.59 -8.09 -14.95
C ALA A 22 -3.11 -8.45 -15.12
N LYS A 23 -2.45 -7.68 -15.96
CA LYS A 23 -1.00 -7.62 -16.02
C LYS A 23 -0.51 -6.23 -16.35
N ILE A 24 0.73 -5.95 -15.96
CA ILE A 24 1.46 -4.83 -16.54
C ILE A 24 2.01 -5.21 -17.91
N SER A 25 1.72 -4.41 -18.91
CA SER A 25 2.13 -4.63 -20.29
C SER A 25 2.77 -3.37 -20.92
N LYS A 26 3.39 -3.53 -22.09
CA LYS A 26 4.13 -2.45 -22.78
C LYS A 26 3.30 -1.85 -23.91
N SER A 27 3.30 -0.53 -24.01
CA SER A 27 2.71 0.21 -25.14
C SER A 27 3.59 0.21 -26.40
N ALA A 28 4.92 0.05 -26.26
CA ALA A 28 5.90 0.12 -27.35
C ALA A 28 7.05 -0.90 -27.19
N PRO A 29 7.80 -1.20 -28.26
CA PRO A 29 9.00 -2.04 -28.17
C PRO A 29 10.09 -1.29 -27.39
N GLY A 30 10.32 -1.68 -26.13
CA GLY A 30 11.41 -1.15 -25.30
C GLY A 30 10.98 -0.54 -23.96
N ILE A 31 11.97 -0.48 -23.06
CA ILE A 31 11.97 -0.33 -21.58
C ILE A 31 11.36 -1.55 -20.85
N GLY A 32 12.21 -2.29 -20.12
CA GLY A 32 11.85 -3.51 -19.35
C GLY A 32 12.24 -4.84 -20.02
N LYS A 33 12.29 -5.94 -19.24
CA LYS A 33 12.64 -7.30 -19.73
C LYS A 33 11.49 -7.95 -20.53
N GLY A 34 11.78 -8.91 -21.41
CA GLY A 34 10.80 -9.69 -22.19
C GLY A 34 10.49 -9.16 -23.60
N GLY A 35 9.88 -10.01 -24.44
CA GLY A 35 9.47 -9.70 -25.81
C GLY A 35 8.36 -8.64 -25.88
N TYR A 36 8.16 -8.05 -27.07
CA TYR A 36 7.13 -7.05 -27.31
C TYR A 36 5.88 -7.66 -27.95
N TYR A 37 4.71 -7.37 -27.39
CA TYR A 37 3.40 -7.59 -28.00
C TYR A 37 2.61 -6.28 -27.84
N ASN A 38 1.89 -5.85 -28.89
CA ASN A 38 1.23 -4.54 -28.89
C ASN A 38 -0.14 -4.61 -28.23
N TYR A 39 -0.16 -4.62 -26.90
CA TYR A 39 -1.39 -4.70 -26.10
C TYR A 39 -2.36 -3.54 -26.36
N SER A 40 -1.87 -2.37 -26.80
CA SER A 40 -2.73 -1.21 -27.08
C SER A 40 -3.72 -1.43 -28.24
N LYS A 41 -3.47 -2.42 -29.11
CA LYS A 41 -4.32 -2.74 -30.26
C LYS A 41 -5.03 -4.08 -30.14
N ALA A 42 -4.73 -4.84 -29.10
CA ALA A 42 -5.11 -6.24 -28.97
C ALA A 42 -6.41 -6.46 -28.17
N TYR A 43 -7.35 -5.51 -28.25
CA TYR A 43 -8.64 -5.66 -27.58
C TYR A 43 -9.38 -6.87 -28.12
N ASN A 44 -9.85 -7.73 -27.21
CA ASN A 44 -10.56 -8.97 -27.52
C ASN A 44 -9.73 -9.98 -28.36
N GLU A 45 -8.40 -9.86 -28.34
CA GLU A 45 -7.50 -10.85 -28.93
C GLU A 45 -7.12 -11.93 -27.90
N VAL A 46 -6.96 -13.17 -28.37
CA VAL A 46 -6.34 -14.24 -27.59
C VAL A 46 -4.83 -14.22 -27.84
N VAL A 47 -4.06 -14.04 -26.78
CA VAL A 47 -2.61 -14.11 -26.82
C VAL A 47 -2.18 -15.55 -26.52
N TYR A 48 -1.26 -16.06 -27.34
CA TYR A 48 -0.73 -17.42 -27.21
C TYR A 48 0.79 -17.40 -27.08
N ASP A 49 1.32 -18.20 -26.16
CA ASP A 49 2.74 -18.50 -26.04
C ASP A 49 2.96 -20.00 -25.82
N ASN A 50 3.67 -20.60 -26.76
CA ASN A 50 4.02 -22.02 -26.73
C ASN A 50 4.99 -22.39 -25.60
N LYS A 51 5.58 -21.41 -24.89
CA LYS A 51 6.52 -21.62 -23.79
C LYS A 51 5.93 -21.46 -22.40
N ASN A 52 4.64 -21.12 -22.28
CA ASN A 52 3.99 -20.70 -21.01
C ASN A 52 4.64 -19.47 -20.35
N ASP A 53 5.26 -18.57 -21.12
CA ASP A 53 5.92 -17.37 -20.58
C ASP A 53 4.92 -16.19 -20.41
N LEU A 54 3.62 -16.39 -20.65
CA LEU A 54 2.62 -15.37 -20.36
C LEU A 54 2.28 -15.39 -18.88
N THR A 55 2.28 -14.22 -18.26
CA THR A 55 1.87 -14.06 -16.87
C THR A 55 0.66 -13.15 -16.72
N PHE A 56 -0.09 -13.39 -15.65
CA PHE A 56 -1.15 -12.51 -15.13
C PHE A 56 -1.29 -12.67 -13.62
N GLU A 57 -1.93 -11.69 -12.97
CA GLU A 57 -2.09 -11.63 -11.53
C GLU A 57 -3.43 -11.01 -11.12
N PRO A 58 -3.89 -11.20 -9.88
CA PRO A 58 -4.97 -10.40 -9.32
C PRO A 58 -4.64 -8.91 -9.35
N LEU A 59 -5.64 -8.06 -9.59
CA LEU A 59 -5.49 -6.60 -9.66
C LEU A 59 -4.79 -6.03 -8.41
N GLU A 60 -5.00 -6.65 -7.26
CA GLU A 60 -4.46 -6.27 -5.95
C GLU A 60 -2.94 -6.23 -5.85
N ILE A 61 -2.23 -6.95 -6.71
CA ILE A 61 -0.76 -6.99 -6.70
C ILE A 61 -0.15 -6.44 -7.99
N VAL A 62 -0.97 -6.01 -8.95
CA VAL A 62 -0.52 -5.59 -10.29
C VAL A 62 0.49 -4.43 -10.23
N LEU A 63 0.36 -3.53 -9.26
CA LEU A 63 1.26 -2.38 -9.08
C LEU A 63 2.68 -2.78 -8.66
N ASN A 64 2.91 -4.00 -8.18
CA ASN A 64 4.27 -4.50 -7.91
C ASN A 64 5.07 -4.76 -9.19
N TYR A 65 4.40 -4.80 -10.33
CA TYR A 65 4.96 -5.25 -11.60
C TYR A 65 5.18 -4.09 -12.60
N LEU A 66 5.13 -2.85 -12.12
CA LEU A 66 5.31 -1.66 -12.96
C LEU A 66 6.63 -1.65 -13.73
N HIS A 67 7.70 -2.29 -13.25
CA HIS A 67 8.96 -2.40 -14.02
C HIS A 67 8.84 -3.20 -15.33
N TYR A 68 7.71 -3.85 -15.61
CA TYR A 68 7.45 -4.55 -16.86
C TYR A 68 6.80 -3.70 -17.95
N GLY A 69 6.23 -2.52 -17.62
CA GLY A 69 5.56 -1.69 -18.63
C GLY A 69 4.70 -0.55 -18.07
N ASP A 70 4.03 0.14 -18.98
CA ASP A 70 3.31 1.40 -18.79
C ASP A 70 1.79 1.27 -19.03
N MET A 71 1.30 0.06 -19.25
CA MET A 71 -0.11 -0.25 -19.48
C MET A 71 -0.62 -1.24 -18.44
N LEU A 72 -1.85 -1.05 -17.98
CA LEU A 72 -2.66 -2.05 -17.29
C LEU A 72 -3.47 -2.81 -18.34
N THR A 73 -3.27 -4.12 -18.44
CA THR A 73 -4.04 -5.01 -19.33
C THR A 73 -4.94 -5.90 -18.49
N ILE A 74 -6.25 -5.86 -18.74
CA ILE A 74 -7.24 -6.74 -18.13
C ILE A 74 -7.27 -8.06 -18.88
N ILE A 75 -7.27 -9.15 -18.11
CA ILE A 75 -7.24 -10.52 -18.60
C ILE A 75 -8.60 -11.15 -18.37
N GLU A 76 -9.17 -11.74 -19.42
CA GLU A 76 -10.49 -12.34 -19.40
C GLU A 76 -10.45 -13.83 -19.65
N PHE A 77 -11.22 -14.55 -18.84
CA PHE A 77 -11.61 -15.93 -19.03
C PHE A 77 -13.13 -16.00 -19.15
N SER A 78 -13.62 -16.74 -20.15
CA SER A 78 -15.04 -16.87 -20.41
C SER A 78 -15.42 -18.31 -20.71
N GLU A 79 -16.57 -18.74 -20.20
CA GLU A 79 -17.13 -20.07 -20.49
C GLU A 79 -17.57 -20.22 -21.95
N TYR A 80 -17.79 -19.10 -22.65
CA TYR A 80 -18.17 -19.04 -24.05
C TYR A 80 -16.97 -18.96 -25.00
N ASP A 81 -15.76 -18.85 -24.45
CA ASP A 81 -14.54 -18.70 -25.24
C ASP A 81 -13.74 -20.01 -25.30
N TYR A 82 -14.12 -20.87 -26.25
CA TYR A 82 -13.50 -22.18 -26.43
C TYR A 82 -11.99 -22.13 -26.67
N GLU A 83 -11.45 -20.99 -27.12
CA GLU A 83 -10.03 -20.81 -27.40
C GLU A 83 -9.16 -20.78 -26.14
N ILE A 84 -9.71 -20.40 -24.98
CA ILE A 84 -8.95 -20.26 -23.73
C ILE A 84 -9.38 -21.25 -22.64
N LEU A 85 -10.41 -22.08 -22.89
CA LEU A 85 -10.90 -23.06 -21.91
C LEU A 85 -9.84 -24.13 -21.55
N ASP A 86 -8.95 -24.47 -22.46
CA ASP A 86 -7.83 -25.39 -22.27
C ASP A 86 -6.51 -24.66 -21.94
N ALA A 87 -6.57 -23.41 -21.49
CA ALA A 87 -5.40 -22.72 -20.96
C ALA A 87 -4.73 -23.55 -19.86
N ASN A 88 -3.43 -23.78 -20.02
CA ASN A 88 -2.59 -24.38 -19.00
C ASN A 88 -2.18 -23.27 -18.04
N ILE A 89 -2.66 -23.32 -16.81
CA ILE A 89 -2.38 -22.28 -15.81
C ILE A 89 -1.70 -22.92 -14.62
N ILE A 90 -0.59 -22.33 -14.19
CA ILE A 90 0.18 -22.78 -13.02
C ILE A 90 0.58 -21.57 -12.17
N ASN A 91 0.83 -21.78 -10.88
CA ASN A 91 1.44 -20.74 -10.06
C ASN A 91 2.85 -20.42 -10.54
N ASP A 92 3.17 -19.14 -10.72
CA ASP A 92 4.54 -18.69 -10.89
C ASP A 92 5.30 -18.91 -9.56
N MET A 93 6.20 -19.89 -9.54
CA MET A 93 6.97 -20.22 -8.33
C MET A 93 7.99 -19.13 -7.95
N ARG A 94 8.28 -18.18 -8.86
CA ARG A 94 9.22 -17.08 -8.64
C ARG A 94 8.52 -15.82 -8.14
N ASN A 95 7.23 -15.66 -8.47
CA ASN A 95 6.44 -14.48 -8.13
C ASN A 95 5.13 -14.89 -7.41
N ASN A 96 5.15 -14.87 -6.08
CA ASN A 96 3.97 -15.20 -5.26
C ASN A 96 2.74 -14.36 -5.68
N GLY A 97 1.65 -15.05 -6.03
CA GLY A 97 0.38 -14.44 -6.44
C GLY A 97 0.25 -14.19 -7.95
N CYS A 98 1.28 -14.49 -8.73
CA CYS A 98 1.25 -14.45 -10.19
C CYS A 98 1.04 -15.86 -10.77
N TYR A 99 0.38 -15.93 -11.92
CA TYR A 99 0.08 -17.16 -12.64
C TYR A 99 0.78 -17.15 -13.99
N GLU A 100 1.42 -18.27 -14.34
CA GLU A 100 1.94 -18.53 -15.68
C GLU A 100 0.87 -19.23 -16.51
N THR A 101 0.76 -18.86 -17.79
CA THR A 101 -0.13 -19.53 -18.73
C THR A 101 0.40 -19.54 -20.15
N ASN A 102 -0.08 -20.48 -20.97
CA ASN A 102 0.14 -20.47 -22.42
C ASN A 102 -0.81 -19.53 -23.16
N LYS A 103 -1.96 -19.16 -22.59
CA LYS A 103 -2.91 -18.29 -23.29
C LYS A 103 -3.92 -17.60 -22.38
N TYR A 104 -4.35 -16.43 -22.82
CA TYR A 104 -5.48 -15.70 -22.25
C TYR A 104 -6.09 -14.75 -23.29
N ARG A 105 -7.29 -14.25 -23.01
CA ARG A 105 -7.91 -13.17 -23.77
C ARG A 105 -7.61 -11.82 -23.13
N ILE A 106 -7.36 -10.82 -23.96
CA ILE A 106 -7.25 -9.43 -23.52
C ILE A 106 -8.64 -8.81 -23.49
N GLY A 107 -9.09 -8.45 -22.29
CA GLY A 107 -10.35 -7.75 -22.07
C GLY A 107 -10.23 -6.26 -22.39
N ALA A 108 -9.32 -5.55 -21.74
CA ALA A 108 -9.14 -4.11 -21.94
C ALA A 108 -7.68 -3.71 -21.69
N THR A 109 -7.26 -2.57 -22.23
CA THR A 109 -5.95 -1.99 -21.95
C THR A 109 -6.05 -0.50 -21.64
N MET A 110 -5.36 -0.08 -20.60
CA MET A 110 -5.43 1.27 -20.05
C MET A 110 -4.02 1.80 -19.76
N ALA A 111 -3.72 3.02 -20.17
CA ALA A 111 -2.40 3.61 -19.93
C ALA A 111 -2.25 4.02 -18.46
N LEU A 112 -1.16 3.61 -17.81
CA LEU A 112 -0.87 3.99 -16.43
C LEU A 112 -0.55 5.48 -16.29
N SER A 113 -0.14 6.14 -17.37
CA SER A 113 0.02 7.60 -17.42
C SER A 113 -1.29 8.38 -17.23
N ASN A 114 -2.45 7.71 -17.31
CA ASN A 114 -3.77 8.32 -17.13
C ASN A 114 -4.27 8.12 -15.69
N PRO A 115 -4.61 9.21 -14.96
CA PRO A 115 -5.19 9.12 -13.61
C PRO A 115 -6.42 8.22 -13.51
N ARG A 116 -7.24 8.12 -14.56
CA ARG A 116 -8.42 7.23 -14.57
C ARG A 116 -8.07 5.75 -14.45
N THR A 117 -6.87 5.36 -14.88
CA THR A 117 -6.38 3.99 -14.70
C THR A 117 -6.07 3.72 -13.22
N ILE A 118 -5.55 4.74 -12.51
CA ILE A 118 -5.36 4.66 -11.07
C ILE A 118 -6.72 4.57 -10.37
N ASP A 119 -7.69 5.39 -10.73
CA ASP A 119 -9.06 5.29 -10.21
C ASP A 119 -9.64 3.89 -10.40
N TYR A 120 -9.55 3.35 -11.62
CA TYR A 120 -10.01 2.00 -11.92
C TYR A 120 -9.39 0.95 -10.99
N ILE A 121 -8.08 1.02 -10.73
CA ILE A 121 -7.42 0.07 -9.83
C ILE A 121 -8.04 0.15 -8.44
N PHE A 122 -8.12 1.35 -7.86
CA PHE A 122 -8.63 1.54 -6.49
C PHE A 122 -10.12 1.21 -6.34
N ASP A 123 -10.94 1.49 -7.37
CA ASP A 123 -12.38 1.28 -7.35
C ASP A 123 -12.78 -0.20 -7.51
N ASN A 124 -11.86 -1.05 -7.97
CA ASN A 124 -12.16 -2.44 -8.32
C ASN A 124 -11.34 -3.48 -7.52
N ILE A 125 -10.78 -3.07 -6.38
CA ILE A 125 -10.11 -3.98 -5.45
C ILE A 125 -11.14 -4.87 -4.75
N LYS A 126 -10.88 -6.18 -4.74
CA LYS A 126 -11.69 -7.17 -4.03
C LYS A 126 -11.05 -7.62 -2.73
N ASP A 127 -9.75 -7.92 -2.75
CA ASP A 127 -8.97 -8.23 -1.54
C ASP A 127 -8.26 -6.97 -1.02
N HIS A 128 -8.97 -6.24 -0.16
CA HIS A 128 -8.49 -4.99 0.41
C HIS A 128 -7.23 -5.14 1.27
N ASP A 129 -7.05 -6.27 1.97
CA ASP A 129 -5.89 -6.53 2.83
C ASP A 129 -4.64 -6.84 2.01
N LEU A 130 -4.79 -7.57 0.89
CA LEU A 130 -3.72 -7.81 -0.06
C LEU A 130 -3.27 -6.51 -0.74
N PHE A 131 -4.22 -5.73 -1.25
CA PHE A 131 -3.91 -4.45 -1.90
C PHE A 131 -3.28 -3.45 -0.94
N LYS A 132 -3.79 -3.35 0.30
CA LYS A 132 -3.20 -2.52 1.36
C LYS A 132 -1.72 -2.86 1.58
N ARG A 133 -1.40 -4.14 1.75
CA ARG A 133 -0.01 -4.60 1.88
C ARG A 133 0.82 -4.22 0.66
N CYS A 134 0.29 -4.43 -0.55
CA CYS A 134 0.96 -4.07 -1.80
C CYS A 134 1.39 -2.60 -1.81
N ILE A 135 0.46 -1.68 -1.57
CA ILE A 135 0.73 -0.24 -1.64
C ILE A 135 1.56 0.27 -0.44
N GLU A 136 1.45 -0.31 0.75
CA GLU A 136 2.26 0.06 1.92
C GLU A 136 3.71 -0.38 1.77
N TYR A 137 3.97 -1.62 1.30
CA TYR A 137 5.34 -2.13 1.14
C TYR A 137 6.06 -1.54 -0.07
N ASN A 138 5.36 -1.31 -1.18
CA ASN A 138 5.97 -0.92 -2.45
C ASN A 138 5.67 0.53 -2.86
N GLY A 139 5.04 1.34 -2.01
CA GLY A 139 4.61 2.70 -2.35
C GLY A 139 5.70 3.59 -2.96
N ASN A 140 6.92 3.57 -2.43
CA ASN A 140 8.04 4.34 -2.99
C ASN A 140 8.45 3.87 -4.40
N ILE A 141 8.42 2.55 -4.64
CA ILE A 141 8.76 1.97 -5.95
C ILE A 141 7.67 2.30 -6.96
N ILE A 142 6.40 2.19 -6.54
CA ILE A 142 5.24 2.55 -7.35
C ILE A 142 5.28 4.04 -7.72
N ASP A 143 5.53 4.93 -6.75
CA ASP A 143 5.71 6.38 -6.98
C ASP A 143 6.70 6.66 -8.10
N SER A 144 7.90 6.07 -7.99
CA SER A 144 8.98 6.31 -8.92
C SER A 144 8.59 5.88 -10.33
N ARG A 145 7.90 4.75 -10.48
CA ARG A 145 7.46 4.25 -11.79
C ARG A 145 6.34 5.08 -12.38
N LEU A 146 5.35 5.45 -11.57
CA LEU A 146 4.29 6.34 -12.04
C LEU A 146 4.83 7.72 -12.44
N ARG A 147 5.86 8.22 -11.75
CA ARG A 147 6.58 9.44 -12.14
C ARG A 147 7.28 9.29 -13.49
N GLU A 148 7.87 8.13 -13.77
CA GLU A 148 8.46 7.83 -15.09
C GLU A 148 7.40 7.82 -16.21
N TYR A 149 6.17 7.36 -15.93
CA TYR A 149 5.11 7.22 -16.95
C TYR A 149 4.25 8.45 -17.17
N GLY A 150 3.88 9.15 -16.10
CA GLY A 150 2.93 10.27 -16.13
C GLY A 150 3.41 11.54 -15.44
N GLY A 151 4.67 11.58 -14.99
CA GLY A 151 5.27 12.74 -14.32
C GLY A 151 4.80 12.93 -12.88
N ASP A 152 5.24 14.05 -12.29
CA ASP A 152 5.06 14.34 -10.87
C ASP A 152 3.59 14.43 -10.45
N GLY A 153 2.73 14.98 -11.31
CA GLY A 153 1.30 15.14 -11.02
C GLY A 153 0.56 13.80 -10.86
N LEU A 154 0.92 12.78 -11.65
CA LEU A 154 0.35 11.45 -11.52
C LEU A 154 0.83 10.75 -10.24
N ALA A 155 2.12 10.87 -9.93
CA ALA A 155 2.69 10.30 -8.70
C ALA A 155 2.03 10.92 -7.45
N GLU A 156 1.84 12.24 -7.44
CA GLU A 156 1.12 12.94 -6.37
C GLU A 156 -0.35 12.51 -6.29
N TYR A 157 -1.02 12.35 -7.45
CA TYR A 157 -2.38 11.83 -7.50
C TYR A 157 -2.50 10.44 -6.87
N TYR A 158 -1.64 9.51 -7.27
CA TYR A 158 -1.57 8.17 -6.69
C TYR A 158 -1.33 8.22 -5.18
N LYS A 159 -0.41 9.08 -4.72
CA LYS A 159 -0.10 9.24 -3.31
C LYS A 159 -1.29 9.75 -2.49
N ASN A 160 -2.09 10.66 -3.05
CA ASN A 160 -3.30 11.14 -2.40
C ASN A 160 -4.38 10.05 -2.38
N LYS A 161 -4.61 9.35 -3.50
CA LYS A 161 -5.54 8.21 -3.56
C LYS A 161 -5.18 7.07 -2.61
N GLY A 162 -3.90 6.70 -2.56
CA GLY A 162 -3.38 5.74 -1.59
C GLY A 162 -3.59 6.20 -0.15
N GLY A 163 -3.38 7.49 0.12
CA GLY A 163 -3.70 8.10 1.41
C GLY A 163 -5.17 7.95 1.78
N GLU A 164 -6.08 8.37 0.90
CA GLU A 164 -7.53 8.26 1.08
C GLU A 164 -7.97 6.81 1.34
N TYR A 165 -7.47 5.88 0.53
CA TYR A 165 -7.77 4.45 0.64
C TYR A 165 -7.30 3.86 1.97
N LEU A 166 -6.09 4.21 2.43
CA LEU A 166 -5.55 3.74 3.70
C LEU A 166 -6.20 4.42 4.92
N GLN A 167 -6.82 5.57 4.71
CA GLN A 167 -7.45 6.40 5.74
C GLN A 167 -8.88 5.95 6.09
N ILE A 168 -9.49 5.03 5.31
CA ILE A 168 -10.88 4.59 5.51
C ILE A 168 -11.08 4.14 6.97
N GLY A 169 -11.88 4.91 7.70
CA GLY A 169 -12.39 4.57 9.03
C GLY A 169 -11.76 5.30 10.22
N ASN A 170 -10.65 6.05 10.10
CA ASN A 170 -9.99 6.65 11.27
C ASN A 170 -9.15 7.90 10.95
N ARG A 171 -9.77 9.01 10.56
CA ARG A 171 -9.08 10.30 10.33
C ARG A 171 -9.34 11.26 11.50
N PRO A 172 -8.31 11.88 12.10
CA PRO A 172 -8.53 13.01 13.01
C PRO A 172 -9.14 14.19 12.23
N ASP A 173 -10.14 14.87 12.81
CA ASP A 173 -10.83 15.98 12.15
C ASP A 173 -9.86 17.16 11.98
N GLU A 174 -9.19 17.52 13.09
CA GLU A 174 -8.08 18.46 13.10
C GLU A 174 -6.85 17.84 13.80
N PRO A 175 -5.93 17.18 13.07
CA PRO A 175 -4.75 16.59 13.69
C PRO A 175 -3.84 17.65 14.31
N ALA A 176 -3.62 17.54 15.62
CA ALA A 176 -2.63 18.31 16.36
C ALA A 176 -1.47 17.41 16.80
N GLU A 177 -0.23 17.80 16.47
CA GLU A 177 0.96 17.12 16.97
C GLU A 177 1.06 17.30 18.49
N ILE A 178 1.19 16.20 19.23
CA ILE A 178 1.22 16.22 20.70
C ILE A 178 2.52 15.69 21.28
N LEU A 179 3.20 14.75 20.61
CA LEU A 179 4.44 14.15 21.09
C LEU A 179 5.42 13.93 19.94
N ASN A 180 6.70 14.11 20.26
CA ASN A 180 7.83 13.73 19.44
C ASN A 180 8.58 12.58 20.12
N GLY A 181 8.67 11.43 19.46
CA GLY A 181 9.30 10.22 19.98
C GLY A 181 10.78 10.37 20.36
N LYS A 182 11.49 11.38 19.84
CA LYS A 182 12.89 11.68 20.23
C LYS A 182 13.00 12.27 21.63
N ASP A 183 11.94 12.90 22.13
CA ASP A 183 11.97 13.65 23.38
C ASP A 183 11.71 12.78 24.62
N TYR A 184 11.44 11.48 24.42
CA TYR A 184 11.00 10.57 25.47
C TYR A 184 11.70 9.22 25.31
N CYS A 185 12.17 8.65 26.43
CA CYS A 185 12.55 7.25 26.43
C CYS A 185 11.30 6.34 26.36
N TYR A 186 11.53 5.06 26.08
CA TYR A 186 10.48 4.04 25.98
C TYR A 186 9.47 4.08 27.13
N ASP A 187 9.93 4.08 28.37
CA ASP A 187 9.07 3.98 29.55
C ASP A 187 8.18 5.21 29.72
N ILE A 188 8.70 6.40 29.44
CA ILE A 188 7.91 7.64 29.55
C ILE A 188 6.89 7.70 28.42
N LEU A 189 7.30 7.40 27.18
CA LEU A 189 6.40 7.41 26.03
C LEU A 189 5.27 6.39 26.22
N LYS A 190 5.61 5.18 26.67
CA LYS A 190 4.64 4.13 27.01
C LYS A 190 3.64 4.60 28.05
N LYS A 191 4.11 5.21 29.15
CA LYS A 191 3.23 5.70 30.21
C LYS A 191 2.27 6.80 29.73
N ILE A 192 2.75 7.73 28.91
CA ILE A 192 1.92 8.80 28.34
C ILE A 192 0.81 8.21 27.46
N LEU A 193 1.19 7.35 26.52
CA LEU A 193 0.23 6.78 25.57
C LEU A 193 -0.74 5.79 26.24
N GLU A 194 -0.31 5.08 27.30
CA GLU A 194 -1.21 4.25 28.12
C GLU A 194 -2.24 5.10 28.86
N ASP A 195 -1.85 6.26 29.38
CA ASP A 195 -2.78 7.17 30.05
C ASP A 195 -3.71 7.86 29.04
N PHE A 196 -3.26 8.21 27.82
CA PHE A 196 -4.17 8.65 26.75
C PHE A 196 -5.26 7.62 26.49
N LYS A 197 -4.86 6.35 26.34
CA LYS A 197 -5.79 5.25 26.13
C LYS A 197 -6.76 5.04 27.29
N LYS A 198 -6.31 5.10 28.54
CA LYS A 198 -7.20 5.00 29.73
C LYS A 198 -8.24 6.12 29.78
N ASN A 199 -7.92 7.27 29.18
CA ASN A 199 -8.80 8.42 29.09
C ASN A 199 -9.63 8.44 27.80
N GLU A 200 -9.64 7.32 27.05
CA GLU A 200 -10.36 7.17 25.78
C GLU A 200 -9.98 8.24 24.76
N ILE A 201 -8.71 8.65 24.78
CA ILE A 201 -8.16 9.59 23.80
C ILE A 201 -7.58 8.76 22.66
N GLU A 202 -8.11 8.98 21.47
CA GLU A 202 -7.53 8.47 20.24
C GLU A 202 -6.27 9.25 19.88
N PHE A 203 -5.25 8.53 19.47
CA PHE A 203 -3.99 9.11 19.04
C PHE A 203 -3.46 8.34 17.83
N TYR A 204 -2.75 9.09 17.00
CA TYR A 204 -2.48 8.74 15.63
C TYR A 204 -0.99 8.88 15.34
N THR A 205 -0.53 8.18 14.32
CA THR A 205 0.77 8.40 13.69
C THR A 205 0.58 8.70 12.21
N LYS A 206 1.43 9.55 11.64
CA LYS A 206 1.39 9.84 10.21
C LYS A 206 2.07 8.73 9.42
N HIS A 207 1.48 8.27 8.32
CA HIS A 207 2.16 7.35 7.41
C HIS A 207 3.40 8.03 6.81
N ASN A 208 4.49 7.28 6.68
CA ASN A 208 5.78 7.83 6.25
C ASN A 208 5.80 8.27 4.78
N TYR A 209 4.97 7.63 3.95
CA TYR A 209 4.90 7.90 2.52
C TYR A 209 3.59 8.60 2.16
N TYR A 210 2.46 7.89 2.17
CA TYR A 210 1.11 8.48 1.98
C TYR A 210 0.76 9.59 2.97
N ASN A 211 -0.06 10.54 2.52
CA ASN A 211 -0.54 11.65 3.35
C ASN A 211 -1.78 11.24 4.16
N CYS A 212 -1.61 10.25 5.05
CA CYS A 212 -2.67 9.73 5.91
C CYS A 212 -2.17 9.49 7.35
N TYR A 213 -3.11 9.24 8.25
CA TYR A 213 -2.93 8.99 9.67
C TYR A 213 -3.47 7.61 10.02
N TYR A 214 -2.76 6.87 10.88
CA TYR A 214 -3.27 5.65 11.48
C TYR A 214 -3.58 5.84 12.94
N LEU A 215 -4.76 5.41 13.33
CA LEU A 215 -5.10 5.20 14.73
C LEU A 215 -4.19 4.12 15.32
N ILE A 216 -3.59 4.41 16.47
CA ILE A 216 -2.72 3.46 17.15
C ILE A 216 -3.59 2.55 18.03
N GLU A 217 -3.95 1.38 17.50
CA GLU A 217 -4.76 0.39 18.22
C GLU A 217 -4.01 -0.36 19.34
N LYS A 218 -4.78 -0.98 20.25
CA LYS A 218 -4.30 -1.79 21.39
C LYS A 218 -3.29 -2.87 20.98
N TYR A 219 -3.44 -3.47 19.81
CA TYR A 219 -2.59 -4.58 19.35
C TYR A 219 -1.30 -4.12 18.69
N ASN A 220 -1.25 -2.88 18.19
CA ASN A 220 -0.06 -2.31 17.55
C ASN A 220 0.72 -1.34 18.45
N PHE A 221 0.17 -1.01 19.63
CA PHE A 221 0.70 -0.07 20.60
C PHE A 221 2.17 -0.30 20.97
N GLU A 222 2.54 -1.51 21.38
CA GLU A 222 3.90 -1.82 21.84
C GLU A 222 4.92 -1.71 20.68
N ASN A 223 4.54 -2.16 19.48
CA ASN A 223 5.38 -2.09 18.30
C ASN A 223 5.60 -0.64 17.85
N VAL A 224 4.55 0.19 17.89
CA VAL A 224 4.63 1.62 17.55
C VAL A 224 5.61 2.34 18.49
N ILE A 225 5.55 2.08 19.79
CA ILE A 225 6.49 2.71 20.76
C ILE A 225 7.92 2.22 20.51
N ARG A 226 8.11 0.92 20.28
CA ARG A 226 9.43 0.35 19.97
C ARG A 226 10.02 0.97 18.72
N GLU A 227 9.23 1.06 17.65
CA GLU A 227 9.67 1.67 16.41
C GLU A 227 9.94 3.18 16.61
N ALA A 228 9.08 3.92 17.30
CA ALA A 228 9.31 5.34 17.60
C ALA A 228 10.65 5.59 18.30
N VAL A 229 10.98 4.78 19.32
CA VAL A 229 12.26 4.88 20.05
C VAL A 229 13.44 4.46 19.15
N LYS A 230 13.28 3.36 18.40
CA LYS A 230 14.32 2.83 17.48
C LYS A 230 14.63 3.80 16.35
N TYR A 231 13.63 4.38 15.70
CA TYR A 231 13.80 5.40 14.65
C TYR A 231 14.51 6.65 15.20
N SER A 232 14.13 7.05 16.41
CA SER A 232 14.70 8.22 17.10
C SER A 232 16.17 8.02 17.44
N MET A 233 16.54 6.84 17.96
CA MET A 233 17.92 6.55 18.40
C MET A 233 18.86 6.13 17.27
N ILE A 234 18.38 5.30 16.33
CA ILE A 234 19.24 4.64 15.33
C ILE A 234 19.29 5.42 14.02
N LYS A 235 18.14 5.93 13.55
CA LYS A 235 18.04 6.56 12.22
C LYS A 235 18.06 8.08 12.26
N ASN A 236 18.15 8.69 13.46
CA ASN A 236 17.95 10.12 13.67
C ASN A 236 16.66 10.65 12.99
N GLN A 237 15.64 9.80 12.88
CA GLN A 237 14.35 10.14 12.30
C GLN A 237 13.35 10.46 13.40
N THR A 238 12.51 11.47 13.18
CA THR A 238 11.54 11.90 14.18
C THR A 238 10.22 11.18 13.96
N TYR A 239 9.70 10.54 15.02
CA TYR A 239 8.41 9.87 15.00
C TYR A 239 7.40 10.73 15.75
N TYR A 240 6.36 11.20 15.07
CA TYR A 240 5.38 12.13 15.64
C TYR A 240 4.07 11.43 15.98
N PHE A 241 3.49 11.82 17.11
CA PHE A 241 2.16 11.41 17.52
C PHE A 241 1.20 12.59 17.41
N TYR A 242 0.01 12.29 16.93
CA TYR A 242 -1.06 13.24 16.71
C TYR A 242 -2.29 12.85 17.51
N ILE A 243 -3.15 13.80 17.79
CA ILE A 243 -4.46 13.64 18.40
C ILE A 243 -5.44 14.55 17.67
N ASP A 244 -6.73 14.37 17.92
CA ASP A 244 -7.67 15.44 17.60
C ASP A 244 -7.38 16.67 18.47
N LYS A 245 -7.39 17.86 17.85
CA LYS A 245 -7.11 19.14 18.51
C LYS A 245 -8.03 19.40 19.71
N ASP A 246 -9.26 18.91 19.70
CA ASP A 246 -10.19 19.04 20.82
C ASP A 246 -9.69 18.33 22.10
N ASN A 247 -8.80 17.33 21.94
CA ASN A 247 -8.16 16.64 23.06
C ASN A 247 -6.87 17.30 23.55
N PHE A 248 -6.39 18.38 22.90
CA PHE A 248 -5.05 18.92 23.13
C PHE A 248 -4.78 19.38 24.56
N GLU A 249 -5.71 20.12 25.18
CA GLU A 249 -5.55 20.56 26.58
C GLU A 249 -5.58 19.39 27.56
N LYS A 250 -6.46 18.41 27.34
CA LYS A 250 -6.59 17.21 28.16
C LYS A 250 -5.29 16.39 28.11
N CYS A 251 -4.74 16.20 26.91
CA CYS A 251 -3.47 15.51 26.68
C CYS A 251 -2.29 16.20 27.36
N ASN A 252 -2.17 17.52 27.25
CA ASN A 252 -1.10 18.26 27.90
C ASN A 252 -1.13 18.11 29.43
N LYS A 253 -2.32 18.13 30.04
CA LYS A 253 -2.45 17.88 31.49
C LYS A 253 -1.94 16.49 31.89
N ILE A 254 -2.21 15.47 31.08
CA ILE A 254 -1.70 14.10 31.29
C ILE A 254 -0.18 14.08 31.18
N ILE A 255 0.38 14.67 30.12
CA ILE A 255 1.83 14.74 29.89
C ILE A 255 2.50 15.46 31.07
N ASP A 256 1.99 16.63 31.46
CA ASP A 256 2.54 17.40 32.57
C ASP A 256 2.50 16.60 33.87
N LYS A 257 1.38 15.93 34.18
CA LYS A 257 1.27 15.07 35.37
C LYS A 257 2.31 13.96 35.38
N ILE A 258 2.56 13.33 34.23
CA ILE A 258 3.54 12.24 34.10
C ILE A 258 4.96 12.77 34.19
N LEU A 259 5.26 13.93 33.62
CA LEU A 259 6.60 14.52 33.59
C LEU A 259 6.95 15.28 34.87
N ASN A 260 5.99 15.78 35.64
CA ASN A 260 6.25 16.59 36.84
C ASN A 260 7.21 15.91 37.84
N PRO A 261 7.08 14.60 38.15
CA PRO A 261 8.04 13.89 38.99
C PRO A 261 9.46 13.82 38.40
N TRP A 262 9.59 13.96 37.08
CA TRP A 262 10.86 13.87 36.35
C TRP A 262 11.50 15.23 36.11
N LYS A 263 10.78 16.34 36.34
CA LYS A 263 11.34 17.71 36.22
C LYS A 263 12.53 17.94 37.16
N TYR A 264 12.66 17.14 38.23
CA TYR A 264 13.71 17.27 39.25
C TYR A 264 14.77 16.16 39.25
N THR A 265 14.71 15.21 38.31
CA THR A 265 15.76 14.19 38.14
C THR A 265 16.79 14.63 37.09
N LYS A 266 18.01 14.07 37.13
CA LYS A 266 19.15 14.46 36.26
C LYS A 266 18.84 14.38 34.75
N PHE A 267 17.80 13.63 34.37
CA PHE A 267 17.27 13.51 33.00
C PHE A 267 16.27 14.63 32.61
N GLY A 268 15.64 15.31 33.58
CA GLY A 268 14.70 16.42 33.36
C GLY A 268 15.36 17.73 32.89
N LYS A 269 16.68 17.85 33.02
CA LYS A 269 17.44 19.01 32.52
C LYS A 269 17.59 19.06 31.00
N LEU A 270 17.29 17.98 30.28
CA LEU A 270 17.36 17.97 28.81
C LEU A 270 16.14 18.60 28.12
N LYS A 271 15.04 18.88 28.85
CA LYS A 271 13.77 19.32 28.24
C LYS A 271 13.45 20.80 28.28
N TYR A 272 14.21 21.62 29.00
CA TYR A 272 13.90 23.05 29.16
C TYR A 272 14.67 23.97 28.19
N ILE A 273 15.20 23.44 27.07
CA ILE A 273 15.93 24.25 26.08
C ILE A 273 15.08 24.64 24.86
N PHE A 274 13.92 24.02 24.61
CA PHE A 274 13.09 24.36 23.45
C PHE A 274 11.74 24.95 23.84
N LYS A 275 11.76 26.21 24.26
CA LYS A 275 10.66 27.18 24.02
C LYS A 275 11.26 28.59 23.92
N ARG A 276 11.52 29.01 22.68
CA ARG A 276 11.01 30.27 22.12
C ARG A 276 10.52 29.98 20.73
#